data_AF-A0A816PHM4-F1
#
_entry.id   AF-A0A816PHM4-F1
#
_cell.length_a   1.000
_cell.length_b   1.000
_cell.length_c   1.000
_cell.angle_alpha   90.00
_cell.angle_beta   90.00
_cell.angle_gamma   90.00
#
_symmetry.space_group_name_H-M   'P 1'
#
loop_
_entity.id
_entity.type
_entity.pdbx_description
1 polymer ?
#
loop_
_entity_poly.entity_id
_entity_poly.type
_entity_poly.pdbx_seq_one_letter_code
_entity_poly.pdbx_strand_id
1 'polypeptide(L)'
;MKTLFLFNFIQLFFFTNGLISNSTSRQRIFCVIKTFGGNLATRASTVHQTWASRCDKHVFLTAANLTKWNNTVLPILNLHDVSDNYMELSVKVFDALNQIIQEPQPYDFDWLFMADDDTYVIMEHLRELLQHTRKPLAFGHLFVPKNQAPGHLSGGAGYAINTAALRRMLPNLQTSCADWYVPGMEDVYVSRCLQHLNVSLDGAIDGYRHRFYPLEFITMYKMELPKWFSDYNSLQSYPGFDCCSTNSISFHYMKREWMHLIEWARYLHADD
;
A
#
# COMPACT_ATOMS: atom_id res chain seq x y z
N MET A 1 52.78 -12.63 55.57
CA MET A 1 51.73 -13.56 56.05
C MET A 1 50.41 -12.81 55.94
N LYS A 2 49.65 -12.95 54.83
CA LYS A 2 48.69 -14.03 54.49
C LYS A 2 47.45 -14.03 55.39
N THR A 3 46.32 -13.56 54.85
CA THR A 3 44.97 -14.19 54.92
C THR A 3 44.14 -13.62 53.75
N LEU A 4 44.08 -14.28 52.58
CA LEU A 4 43.05 -15.23 52.13
C LEU A 4 41.61 -14.67 52.06
N PHE A 5 41.19 -14.22 50.87
CA PHE A 5 39.82 -14.37 50.38
C PHE A 5 39.80 -15.59 49.45
N LEU A 6 39.02 -16.60 49.82
CA LEU A 6 38.80 -17.82 49.03
C LEU A 6 37.83 -17.51 47.88
N PHE A 7 38.36 -17.49 46.67
CA PHE A 7 37.62 -17.77 45.44
C PHE A 7 37.19 -19.24 45.45
N ASN A 8 35.92 -19.52 45.19
CA ASN A 8 35.46 -20.85 44.88
C ASN A 8 35.08 -20.93 43.39
N PHE A 9 35.74 -21.84 42.70
CA PHE A 9 35.59 -22.22 41.30
C PHE A 9 34.32 -23.05 41.10
N ILE A 10 33.54 -22.79 40.05
CA ILE A 10 32.87 -23.84 39.29
C ILE A 10 33.09 -23.59 37.79
N GLN A 11 33.52 -24.66 37.12
CA GLN A 11 33.90 -24.78 35.72
C GLN A 11 32.76 -24.60 34.72
N LEU A 12 33.17 -24.10 33.55
CA LEU A 12 32.69 -24.30 32.17
C LEU A 12 31.38 -25.08 31.97
N PHE A 13 30.47 -24.47 31.20
CA PHE A 13 30.00 -25.06 29.94
C PHE A 13 29.77 -23.95 28.91
N PHE A 14 30.59 -23.94 27.86
CA PHE A 14 30.27 -23.24 26.62
C PHE A 14 29.10 -23.98 25.97
N PHE A 15 27.91 -23.38 25.98
CA PHE A 15 26.89 -23.64 24.97
C PHE A 15 26.70 -22.36 24.16
N THR A 16 27.29 -22.35 22.98
CA THR A 16 26.82 -21.55 21.86
C THR A 16 25.39 -22.00 21.55
N ASN A 17 24.39 -21.24 22.00
CA ASN A 17 23.05 -21.30 21.44
C ASN A 17 22.75 -19.92 20.87
N GLY A 18 22.48 -19.92 19.56
CA GLY A 18 22.44 -18.74 18.72
C GLY A 18 21.50 -17.66 19.23
N LEU A 19 21.96 -16.43 19.09
CA LEU A 19 21.10 -15.26 19.01
C LEU A 19 20.23 -15.40 17.76
N ILE A 20 19.05 -16.01 17.90
CA ILE A 20 17.94 -15.72 17.01
C ILE A 20 17.10 -14.67 17.75
N SER A 21 17.43 -13.39 17.55
CA SER A 21 16.50 -12.31 17.89
C SER A 21 15.40 -12.28 16.82
N ASN A 22 14.44 -13.21 16.86
CA ASN A 22 13.24 -13.06 16.05
C ASN A 22 12.20 -12.25 16.81
N SER A 23 12.49 -10.95 16.97
CA SER A 23 11.45 -9.96 17.20
C SER A 23 11.27 -9.23 15.87
N THR A 24 10.50 -9.81 14.95
CA THR A 24 10.03 -9.07 13.78
C THR A 24 9.00 -8.07 14.30
N SER A 25 9.45 -6.87 14.66
CA SER A 25 8.56 -5.79 15.05
C SER A 25 7.51 -5.60 13.95
N ARG A 26 6.24 -5.49 14.37
CA ARG A 26 5.12 -5.19 13.46
C ARG A 26 5.49 -4.02 12.55
N GLN A 27 5.40 -4.23 11.22
CA GLN A 27 5.67 -3.16 10.26
C GLN A 27 4.63 -2.05 10.39
N ARG A 28 5.10 -0.81 10.43
CA ARG A 28 4.25 0.39 10.49
C ARG A 28 3.87 0.83 9.08
N ILE A 29 2.58 0.99 8.85
CA ILE A 29 1.99 1.29 7.55
C ILE A 29 1.36 2.67 7.60
N PHE A 30 1.87 3.58 6.76
CA PHE A 30 1.24 4.86 6.50
C PHE A 30 0.42 4.78 5.22
N CYS A 31 -0.90 4.92 5.34
CA CYS A 31 -1.83 4.87 4.21
C CYS A 31 -2.11 6.27 3.66
N VAL A 32 -1.98 6.47 2.36
CA VAL A 32 -2.39 7.69 1.66
C VAL A 32 -3.50 7.31 0.69
N ILE A 33 -4.72 7.79 0.97
CA ILE A 33 -5.92 7.45 0.22
C ILE A 33 -6.26 8.62 -0.71
N LYS A 34 -6.22 8.39 -2.01
CA LYS A 34 -6.53 9.39 -3.03
C LYS A 34 -8.04 9.56 -3.12
N THR A 35 -8.52 10.79 -2.98
CA THR A 35 -9.93 11.16 -3.06
C THR A 35 -10.07 12.52 -3.75
N PHE A 36 -11.29 12.87 -4.15
CA PHE A 36 -11.62 14.23 -4.58
C PHE A 36 -12.71 14.83 -3.69
N GLY A 37 -12.91 16.15 -3.77
CA GLY A 37 -13.78 16.89 -2.84
C GLY A 37 -15.21 16.35 -2.71
N GLY A 38 -15.81 15.89 -3.80
CA GLY A 38 -17.18 15.34 -3.81
C GLY A 38 -17.31 13.99 -3.09
N ASN A 39 -16.21 13.29 -2.86
CA ASN A 39 -16.18 11.98 -2.23
C ASN A 39 -15.88 12.03 -0.72
N LEU A 40 -15.53 13.21 -0.18
CA LEU A 40 -15.13 13.35 1.23
C LEU A 40 -16.22 12.88 2.20
N ALA A 41 -17.45 13.36 2.02
CA ALA A 41 -18.60 12.98 2.87
C ALA A 41 -19.06 11.53 2.64
N THR A 42 -18.59 10.88 1.57
CA THR A 42 -19.14 9.61 1.12
C THR A 42 -18.12 8.48 1.17
N ARG A 43 -17.24 8.39 0.18
CA ARG A 43 -16.28 7.29 0.04
C ARG A 43 -15.15 7.42 1.04
N ALA A 44 -14.53 8.59 1.17
CA ALA A 44 -13.46 8.81 2.14
C ALA A 44 -13.94 8.56 3.58
N SER A 45 -15.14 9.03 3.93
CA SER A 45 -15.77 8.73 5.23
C SER A 45 -15.98 7.22 5.45
N THR A 46 -16.40 6.48 4.43
CA THR A 46 -16.55 5.02 4.52
C THR A 46 -15.18 4.34 4.73
N VAL A 47 -14.19 4.69 3.91
CA VAL A 47 -12.82 4.15 4.04
C VAL A 47 -12.24 4.43 5.43
N HIS A 48 -12.47 5.62 5.97
CA HIS A 48 -12.02 6.01 7.31
C HIS A 48 -12.62 5.16 8.43
N GLN A 49 -13.93 4.88 8.33
CA GLN A 49 -14.67 4.07 9.33
C GLN A 49 -14.41 2.57 9.20
N THR A 50 -13.78 2.14 8.11
CA THR A 50 -13.54 0.74 7.78
C THR A 50 -12.03 0.46 7.84
N TRP A 51 -11.42 0.03 6.73
CA TRP A 51 -10.06 -0.50 6.72
C TRP A 51 -8.96 0.53 7.05
N ALA A 52 -9.15 1.82 6.73
CA ALA A 52 -8.09 2.80 6.96
C ALA A 52 -7.82 3.03 8.45
N SER A 53 -8.81 2.81 9.32
CA SER A 53 -8.65 2.86 10.78
C SER A 53 -7.63 1.85 11.33
N ARG A 54 -7.31 0.81 10.55
CA ARG A 54 -6.33 -0.22 10.90
C ARG A 54 -4.93 0.04 10.32
N CYS A 55 -4.73 1.14 9.60
CA CYS A 55 -3.40 1.66 9.30
C CYS A 55 -2.75 2.21 10.58
N ASP A 56 -1.42 2.29 10.65
CA ASP A 56 -0.76 2.91 11.82
C ASP A 56 -0.84 4.44 11.75
N LYS A 57 -0.93 4.97 10.51
CA LYS A 57 -1.31 6.34 10.19
C LYS A 57 -2.08 6.32 8.87
N HIS A 58 -3.03 7.21 8.67
CA HIS A 58 -3.63 7.42 7.35
C HIS A 58 -4.00 8.89 7.10
N VAL A 59 -4.01 9.27 5.82
CA VAL A 59 -4.51 10.58 5.35
C VAL A 59 -5.30 10.40 4.07
N PHE A 60 -6.22 11.33 3.82
CA PHE A 60 -6.95 11.46 2.57
C PHE A 60 -6.36 12.60 1.75
N LEU A 61 -5.75 12.25 0.61
CA LEU A 61 -5.16 13.18 -0.33
C LEU A 61 -6.22 13.77 -1.24
N THR A 62 -6.35 15.10 -1.26
CA THR A 62 -7.26 15.83 -2.15
C THR A 62 -6.67 17.18 -2.53
N ALA A 63 -7.13 17.78 -3.63
CA ALA A 63 -6.86 19.17 -3.97
C ALA A 63 -8.14 20.03 -3.92
N ALA A 64 -9.11 19.61 -3.11
CA ALA A 64 -10.41 20.25 -3.04
C ALA A 64 -10.35 21.60 -2.30
N ASN A 65 -11.23 22.52 -2.71
CA ASN A 65 -11.49 23.71 -1.91
C ASN A 65 -12.31 23.33 -0.67
N LEU A 66 -11.62 23.28 0.48
CA LEU A 66 -12.22 22.87 1.76
C LEU A 66 -13.01 23.97 2.48
N THR A 67 -13.21 25.15 1.90
CA THR A 67 -14.00 26.23 2.54
C THR A 67 -15.41 25.83 2.97
N LYS A 68 -16.01 24.86 2.27
CA LYS A 68 -17.34 24.29 2.59
C LYS A 68 -17.26 22.98 3.37
N TRP A 69 -16.06 22.46 3.61
CA TRP A 69 -15.83 21.22 4.34
C TRP A 69 -15.63 21.54 5.82
N ASN A 70 -16.60 21.18 6.65
CA ASN A 70 -16.61 21.46 8.09
C ASN A 70 -16.31 20.22 8.96
N ASN A 71 -16.10 19.06 8.34
CA ASN A 71 -15.88 17.82 9.07
C ASN A 71 -14.39 17.64 9.40
N THR A 72 -14.06 17.76 10.68
CA THR A 72 -12.70 17.66 11.22
C THR A 72 -12.26 16.22 11.51
N VAL A 73 -13.12 15.23 11.28
CA VAL A 73 -12.84 13.83 11.60
C VAL A 73 -11.89 13.20 10.58
N LEU A 74 -11.99 13.59 9.30
CA LEU A 74 -11.10 13.03 8.28
C LEU A 74 -9.70 13.67 8.37
N PRO A 75 -8.63 12.87 8.48
CA PRO A 75 -7.27 13.40 8.36
C PRO A 75 -7.00 13.76 6.89
N ILE A 76 -7.17 15.03 6.53
CA ILE A 76 -7.00 15.49 5.16
C ILE A 76 -5.56 15.97 4.93
N LEU A 77 -4.94 15.49 3.84
CA LEU A 77 -3.76 16.10 3.23
C LEU A 77 -4.23 16.90 2.01
N ASN A 78 -4.31 18.22 2.15
CA ASN A 78 -4.86 19.09 1.12
C ASN A 78 -3.77 19.72 0.26
N LEU A 79 -3.94 19.68 -1.06
CA LEU A 79 -3.11 20.39 -2.02
C LEU A 79 -3.83 21.66 -2.48
N HIS A 80 -3.23 22.81 -2.24
CA HIS A 80 -3.89 24.09 -2.44
C HIS A 80 -3.75 24.66 -3.87
N ASP A 81 -2.74 24.22 -4.62
CA ASP A 81 -2.35 24.82 -5.91
C ASP A 81 -2.45 23.84 -7.10
N VAL A 82 -3.22 22.76 -6.97
CA VAL A 82 -3.39 21.75 -8.03
C VAL A 82 -4.87 21.62 -8.37
N SER A 83 -5.19 21.50 -9.66
CA SER A 83 -6.58 21.22 -10.06
C SER A 83 -6.99 19.82 -9.62
N ASP A 84 -8.15 19.69 -8.98
CA ASP A 84 -8.67 18.39 -8.55
C ASP A 84 -9.32 17.61 -9.72
N ASN A 85 -8.53 17.33 -10.76
CA ASN A 85 -8.95 16.55 -11.92
C ASN A 85 -8.04 15.33 -12.12
N TYR A 86 -8.47 14.41 -12.99
CA TYR A 86 -7.78 13.14 -13.23
C TYR A 86 -6.40 13.31 -13.87
N MET A 87 -6.24 14.26 -14.80
CA MET A 87 -4.99 14.48 -15.53
C MET A 87 -3.85 14.95 -14.62
N GLU A 88 -4.20 15.65 -13.54
CA GLU A 88 -3.27 16.13 -12.51
C GLU A 88 -2.98 15.09 -11.41
N LEU A 89 -3.50 13.85 -11.51
CA LEU A 89 -3.34 12.85 -10.45
C LEU A 89 -1.86 12.57 -10.12
N SER A 90 -1.03 12.46 -11.15
CA SER A 90 0.42 12.31 -11.02
C SER A 90 1.01 13.47 -10.20
N VAL A 91 0.72 14.71 -10.58
CA VAL A 91 1.20 15.91 -9.86
C VAL A 91 0.74 15.89 -8.40
N LYS A 92 -0.55 15.61 -8.15
CA LYS A 92 -1.10 15.53 -6.80
C LYS A 92 -0.34 14.53 -5.92
N VAL A 93 -0.10 13.33 -6.42
CA VAL A 93 0.60 12.30 -5.65
C VAL A 93 2.04 12.71 -5.36
N PHE A 94 2.73 13.31 -6.32
CA PHE A 94 4.10 13.76 -6.12
C PHE A 94 4.23 14.93 -5.16
N ASP A 95 3.33 15.90 -5.23
CA ASP A 95 3.29 17.01 -4.27
C ASP A 95 2.96 16.50 -2.88
N ALA A 96 2.04 15.55 -2.75
CA ALA A 96 1.72 14.90 -1.48
C ALA A 96 2.93 14.17 -0.90
N LEU A 97 3.64 13.37 -1.72
CA LEU A 97 4.83 12.67 -1.29
C LEU A 97 5.95 13.63 -0.90
N ASN A 98 6.11 14.73 -1.63
CA ASN A 98 7.04 15.80 -1.28
C ASN A 98 6.67 16.44 0.06
N GLN A 99 5.41 16.75 0.31
CA GLN A 99 4.98 17.28 1.61
C GLN A 99 5.25 16.30 2.76
N ILE A 100 4.90 15.01 2.56
CA ILE A 100 5.12 13.95 3.56
C ILE A 100 6.59 13.86 3.96
N ILE A 101 7.53 14.04 3.03
CA ILE A 101 8.96 13.95 3.36
C ILE A 101 9.59 15.23 3.92
N GLN A 102 8.88 16.35 3.88
CA GLN A 102 9.33 17.59 4.54
C GLN A 102 8.91 17.65 6.01
N GLU A 103 8.04 16.74 6.46
CA GLU A 103 7.65 16.63 7.86
C GLU A 103 8.86 16.32 8.76
N PRO A 104 8.87 16.76 10.04
CA PRO A 104 10.00 16.54 10.95
C PRO A 104 10.39 15.07 11.13
N GLN A 105 9.45 14.14 10.93
CA GLN A 105 9.67 12.70 10.99
C GLN A 105 9.15 12.02 9.71
N PRO A 106 9.85 12.20 8.58
CA PRO A 106 9.31 11.90 7.24
C PRO A 106 9.23 10.41 6.91
N TYR A 107 9.86 9.57 7.74
CA TYR A 107 9.91 8.12 7.60
C TYR A 107 9.55 7.43 8.91
N ASP A 108 8.63 8.01 9.69
CA ASP A 108 8.08 7.36 10.90
C ASP A 108 7.06 6.24 10.55
N PHE A 109 7.40 5.45 9.54
CA PHE A 109 6.68 4.30 9.04
C PHE A 109 7.67 3.41 8.30
N ASP A 110 7.33 2.15 8.07
CA ASP A 110 8.19 1.21 7.34
C ASP A 110 7.74 1.07 5.89
N TRP A 111 6.43 1.21 5.66
CA TRP A 111 5.78 1.12 4.36
C TRP A 111 4.77 2.24 4.17
N LEU A 112 4.81 2.87 3.00
CA LEU A 112 3.73 3.71 2.50
C LEU A 112 2.79 2.84 1.67
N PHE A 113 1.49 2.90 1.93
CA PHE A 113 0.48 2.24 1.11
C PHE A 113 -0.42 3.29 0.46
N MET A 114 -0.51 3.26 -0.87
CA MET A 114 -1.36 4.17 -1.64
C MET A 114 -2.52 3.41 -2.25
N ALA A 115 -3.72 3.99 -2.20
CA ALA A 115 -4.94 3.40 -2.74
C ALA A 115 -5.98 4.48 -3.11
N ASP A 116 -6.98 4.11 -3.90
CA ASP A 116 -8.13 4.97 -4.23
C ASP A 116 -9.24 4.85 -3.16
N ASP A 117 -10.11 5.86 -3.08
CA ASP A 117 -11.23 5.91 -2.13
C ASP A 117 -12.35 4.88 -2.37
N ASP A 118 -12.28 4.12 -3.46
CA ASP A 118 -13.12 2.95 -3.76
C ASP A 118 -12.31 1.63 -3.72
N THR A 119 -11.21 1.61 -2.97
CA THR A 119 -10.47 0.39 -2.64
C THR A 119 -10.87 -0.12 -1.27
N TYR A 120 -11.08 -1.42 -1.12
CA TYR A 120 -11.16 -2.08 0.19
C TYR A 120 -9.91 -2.91 0.44
N VAL A 121 -9.39 -2.87 1.67
CA VAL A 121 -8.13 -3.54 2.04
C VAL A 121 -8.32 -4.39 3.29
N ILE A 122 -7.89 -5.64 3.23
CA ILE A 122 -7.74 -6.54 4.39
C ILE A 122 -6.36 -6.29 4.98
N MET A 123 -6.29 -5.36 5.94
CA MET A 123 -5.04 -4.84 6.49
C MET A 123 -4.17 -5.91 7.18
N GLU A 124 -4.78 -6.97 7.70
CA GLU A 124 -4.08 -8.11 8.29
C GLU A 124 -3.25 -8.84 7.24
N HIS A 125 -3.86 -9.17 6.10
CA HIS A 125 -3.16 -9.83 4.99
C HIS A 125 -2.09 -8.91 4.38
N LEU A 126 -2.33 -7.60 4.33
CA LEU A 126 -1.30 -6.64 3.93
C LEU A 126 -0.12 -6.71 4.90
N ARG A 127 -0.35 -6.64 6.21
CA ARG A 127 0.71 -6.72 7.23
C ARG A 127 1.52 -8.02 7.14
N GLU A 128 0.87 -9.14 6.86
CA GLU A 128 1.53 -10.43 6.66
C GLU A 128 2.44 -10.45 5.42
N LEU A 129 2.06 -9.76 4.34
CA LEU A 129 2.90 -9.60 3.17
C LEU A 129 4.14 -8.74 3.46
N LEU A 130 3.95 -7.66 4.23
CA LEU A 130 4.99 -6.66 4.45
C LEU A 130 6.03 -7.18 5.44
N GLN A 131 7.16 -7.64 4.90
CA GLN A 131 8.29 -8.12 5.68
C GLN A 131 9.29 -7.00 5.96
N HIS A 132 10.05 -7.14 7.06
CA HIS A 132 11.19 -6.26 7.30
C HIS A 132 12.28 -6.51 6.26
N THR A 133 12.60 -5.50 5.45
CA THR A 133 13.66 -5.59 4.45
C THR A 133 14.35 -4.24 4.26
N ARG A 134 15.66 -4.28 4.04
CA ARG A 134 16.46 -3.09 3.64
C ARG A 134 16.55 -2.93 2.12
N LYS A 135 16.10 -3.93 1.35
CA LYS A 135 16.09 -3.86 -0.12
C LYS A 135 14.93 -2.95 -0.55
N PRO A 136 15.14 -2.02 -1.49
CA PRO A 136 14.04 -1.21 -2.01
C PRO A 136 13.05 -2.10 -2.75
N LEU A 137 11.78 -2.03 -2.38
CA LEU A 137 10.75 -2.94 -2.86
C LEU A 137 9.39 -2.24 -2.86
N ALA A 138 8.60 -2.54 -3.89
CA ALA A 138 7.19 -2.20 -3.94
C ALA A 138 6.33 -3.42 -4.26
N PHE A 139 5.16 -3.52 -3.63
CA PHE A 139 4.17 -4.56 -3.84
C PHE A 139 2.88 -3.99 -4.40
N GLY A 140 2.16 -4.77 -5.21
CA GLY A 140 0.81 -4.43 -5.65
C GLY A 140 0.31 -5.42 -6.70
N HIS A 141 -0.72 -5.04 -7.45
CA HIS A 141 -1.08 -5.82 -8.65
C HIS A 141 -0.15 -5.42 -9.79
N LEU A 142 0.83 -6.27 -10.11
CA LEU A 142 1.75 -6.02 -11.23
C LEU A 142 1.08 -6.38 -12.56
N PHE A 143 0.67 -5.37 -13.33
CA PHE A 143 0.29 -5.54 -14.71
C PHE A 143 1.52 -5.84 -15.57
N VAL A 144 1.39 -6.82 -16.46
CA VAL A 144 2.38 -7.17 -17.47
C VAL A 144 1.67 -7.13 -18.83
N PRO A 145 1.67 -5.95 -19.49
CA PRO A 145 0.96 -5.76 -20.75
C PRO A 145 1.43 -6.71 -21.87
N LYS A 146 0.48 -7.26 -22.64
CA LYS A 146 0.78 -8.14 -23.78
C LYS A 146 1.59 -7.45 -24.89
N ASN A 147 1.50 -6.13 -24.98
CA ASN A 147 2.27 -5.33 -25.93
C ASN A 147 3.75 -5.14 -25.50
N GLN A 148 4.20 -5.84 -24.46
CA GLN A 148 5.58 -5.80 -23.94
C GLN A 148 5.99 -4.43 -23.38
N ALA A 149 5.03 -3.53 -23.13
CA ALA A 149 5.31 -2.31 -22.38
C ALA A 149 5.80 -2.68 -20.95
N PRO A 150 6.64 -1.83 -20.33
CA PRO A 150 7.07 -2.06 -18.95
C PRO A 150 5.88 -2.26 -18.01
N GLY A 151 5.96 -3.27 -17.16
CA GLY A 151 4.93 -3.56 -16.18
C GLY A 151 4.82 -2.46 -15.13
N HIS A 152 3.61 -2.27 -14.59
CA HIS A 152 3.33 -1.28 -13.55
C HIS A 152 2.39 -1.85 -12.50
N LEU A 153 2.46 -1.31 -11.29
CA LEU A 153 1.52 -1.64 -10.22
C LEU A 153 0.20 -0.91 -10.47
N SER A 154 -0.94 -1.56 -10.21
CA SER A 154 -2.25 -0.91 -10.32
C SER A 154 -2.44 0.14 -9.23
N GLY A 155 -2.78 1.37 -9.62
CA GLY A 155 -3.13 2.44 -8.68
C GLY A 155 -4.44 2.17 -7.93
N GLY A 156 -5.43 1.60 -8.61
CA GLY A 156 -6.75 1.30 -8.06
C GLY A 156 -6.73 0.13 -7.07
N ALA A 157 -6.05 -0.97 -7.38
CA ALA A 157 -5.88 -2.05 -6.38
C ALA A 157 -5.03 -1.60 -5.18
N GLY A 158 -4.32 -0.49 -5.33
CA GLY A 158 -3.36 0.03 -4.37
C GLY A 158 -2.00 -0.69 -4.45
N TYR A 159 -0.99 -0.01 -3.92
CA TYR A 159 0.38 -0.50 -3.90
C TYR A 159 1.14 -0.02 -2.65
N ALA A 160 2.06 -0.85 -2.16
CA ALA A 160 2.90 -0.58 -1.00
C ALA A 160 4.34 -0.31 -1.44
N ILE A 161 4.97 0.75 -0.95
CA ILE A 161 6.37 1.10 -1.21
C ILE A 161 7.10 1.21 0.13
N ASN A 162 8.21 0.50 0.29
CA ASN A 162 8.99 0.62 1.53
C ASN A 162 9.83 1.90 1.58
N THR A 163 10.23 2.29 2.79
CA THR A 163 11.05 3.50 2.98
C THR A 163 12.39 3.46 2.25
N ALA A 164 12.98 2.28 2.03
CA ALA A 164 14.21 2.14 1.24
C ALA A 164 14.01 2.55 -0.23
N ALA A 165 12.87 2.19 -0.83
CA ALA A 165 12.49 2.63 -2.17
C ALA A 165 12.11 4.12 -2.21
N LEU A 166 11.33 4.61 -1.25
CA LEU A 166 10.95 6.04 -1.19
C LEU A 166 12.17 6.96 -1.07
N ARG A 167 13.16 6.60 -0.24
CA ARG A 167 14.41 7.36 -0.10
C ARG A 167 15.21 7.46 -1.40
N ARG A 168 15.05 6.50 -2.31
CA ARG A 168 15.65 6.57 -3.66
C ARG A 168 14.79 7.40 -4.59
N MET A 169 13.48 7.16 -4.58
CA MET A 169 12.53 7.73 -5.54
C MET A 169 12.39 9.24 -5.40
N LEU A 170 12.14 9.72 -4.19
CA LEU A 170 11.67 11.10 -3.99
C LEU A 170 12.70 12.18 -4.35
N PRO A 171 14.00 12.06 -4.00
CA PRO A 171 15.00 13.03 -4.45
C PRO A 171 15.19 13.07 -5.99
N ASN A 172 14.80 12.00 -6.67
CA ASN A 172 14.99 11.80 -8.11
C ASN A 172 13.75 12.17 -8.94
N LEU A 173 12.64 12.46 -8.26
CA LEU A 173 11.33 12.59 -8.87
C LEU A 173 11.24 13.71 -9.91
N GLN A 174 11.84 14.87 -9.60
CA GLN A 174 11.88 16.04 -10.48
C GLN A 174 13.12 16.07 -11.38
N THR A 175 13.96 15.03 -11.33
CA THR A 175 15.19 14.94 -12.13
C THR A 175 15.17 13.68 -13.00
N SER A 176 15.82 12.61 -12.58
CA SER A 176 15.94 11.37 -13.36
C SER A 176 14.60 10.68 -13.64
N CYS A 177 13.57 10.96 -12.86
CA CYS A 177 12.24 10.44 -13.12
C CYS A 177 11.37 11.30 -14.05
N ALA A 178 11.70 12.58 -14.28
CA ALA A 178 10.84 13.51 -15.02
C ALA A 178 10.49 13.02 -16.43
N ASP A 179 11.42 12.34 -17.10
CA ASP A 179 11.24 11.78 -18.45
C ASP A 179 10.18 10.67 -18.52
N TRP A 180 9.81 10.09 -17.36
CA TRP A 180 8.82 9.03 -17.25
C TRP A 180 7.42 9.54 -16.90
N TYR A 181 7.27 10.86 -16.75
CA TYR A 181 5.99 11.49 -16.44
C TYR A 181 4.94 11.13 -17.48
N VAL A 182 3.78 10.68 -16.98
CA VAL A 182 2.60 10.51 -17.82
C VAL A 182 1.39 11.16 -17.16
N PRO A 183 0.73 12.13 -17.84
CA PRO A 183 -0.48 12.77 -17.32
C PRO A 183 -1.58 11.76 -16.99
N GLY A 184 -2.17 11.91 -15.81
CA GLY A 184 -3.27 11.08 -15.31
C GLY A 184 -2.97 9.59 -15.07
N MET A 185 -1.78 9.10 -15.40
CA MET A 185 -1.36 7.71 -15.18
C MET A 185 -0.28 7.68 -14.10
N GLU A 186 -0.68 8.08 -12.88
CA GLU A 186 0.19 8.16 -11.71
C GLU A 186 0.89 6.84 -11.44
N ASP A 187 0.16 5.74 -11.49
CA ASP A 187 0.63 4.41 -11.13
C ASP A 187 1.67 3.88 -12.13
N VAL A 188 1.47 4.16 -13.42
CA VAL A 188 2.44 3.96 -14.49
C VAL A 188 3.69 4.80 -14.23
N TYR A 189 3.54 6.07 -13.89
CA TYR A 189 4.69 6.95 -13.67
C TYR A 189 5.49 6.54 -12.42
N VAL A 190 4.84 6.32 -11.28
CA VAL A 190 5.47 5.80 -10.06
C VAL A 190 6.23 4.50 -10.34
N SER A 191 5.59 3.55 -11.02
CA SER A 191 6.21 2.26 -11.34
C SER A 191 7.44 2.39 -12.24
N ARG A 192 7.37 3.24 -13.27
CA ARG A 192 8.51 3.50 -14.17
C ARG A 192 9.67 4.17 -13.44
N CYS A 193 9.39 5.15 -12.59
CA CYS A 193 10.41 5.81 -11.77
C CYS A 193 11.08 4.81 -10.81
N LEU A 194 10.30 3.97 -10.13
CA LEU A 194 10.83 2.90 -9.27
C LEU A 194 11.74 1.94 -10.05
N GLN A 195 11.30 1.44 -11.21
CA GLN A 195 12.10 0.57 -12.06
C GLN A 195 13.39 1.24 -12.54
N HIS A 196 13.31 2.50 -12.99
CA HIS A 196 14.46 3.28 -13.42
C HIS A 196 15.53 3.41 -12.33
N LEU A 197 15.09 3.51 -11.07
CA LEU A 197 15.96 3.60 -9.89
C LEU A 197 16.34 2.23 -9.29
N ASN A 198 16.17 1.16 -10.07
CA ASN A 198 16.46 -0.22 -9.68
C ASN A 198 15.74 -0.65 -8.40
N VAL A 199 14.48 -0.23 -8.23
CA VAL A 199 13.56 -0.76 -7.22
C VAL A 199 12.81 -1.93 -7.82
N SER A 200 12.72 -3.04 -7.07
CA SER A 200 11.94 -4.20 -7.49
C SER A 200 10.45 -3.94 -7.34
N LEU A 201 9.66 -4.30 -8.36
CA LEU A 201 8.21 -4.39 -8.28
C LEU A 201 7.82 -5.85 -8.16
N ASP A 202 6.99 -6.18 -7.19
CA ASP A 202 6.52 -7.54 -6.92
C ASP A 202 4.98 -7.58 -6.95
N GLY A 203 4.44 -8.53 -7.70
CA GLY A 203 3.00 -8.72 -7.87
C GLY A 203 2.29 -9.35 -6.66
N ALA A 204 3.04 -9.71 -5.62
CA ALA A 204 2.56 -10.37 -4.41
C ALA A 204 1.71 -11.61 -4.71
N ILE A 205 2.24 -12.50 -5.55
CA ILE A 205 1.53 -13.70 -6.01
C ILE A 205 1.51 -14.78 -4.92
N ASP A 206 0.33 -15.32 -4.63
CA ASP A 206 0.11 -16.45 -3.74
C ASP A 206 -0.12 -17.72 -4.56
N GLY A 207 0.96 -18.47 -4.77
CA GLY A 207 1.00 -19.60 -5.71
C GLY A 207 0.82 -19.11 -7.15
N TYR A 208 -0.42 -19.10 -7.64
CA TYR A 208 -0.81 -18.60 -8.96
C TYR A 208 -1.89 -17.51 -8.89
N ARG A 209 -2.33 -17.13 -7.69
CA ARG A 209 -3.41 -16.16 -7.48
C ARG A 209 -2.81 -14.80 -7.11
N HIS A 210 -3.42 -13.73 -7.60
CA HIS A 210 -3.07 -12.38 -7.15
C HIS A 210 -3.45 -12.19 -5.67
N ARG A 211 -2.94 -11.14 -5.05
CA ARG A 211 -3.45 -10.68 -3.74
C ARG A 211 -4.06 -9.28 -3.82
N PHE A 212 -3.62 -8.48 -4.78
CA PHE A 212 -4.20 -7.18 -5.10
C PHE A 212 -5.08 -7.32 -6.35
N TYR A 213 -6.35 -6.91 -6.27
CA TYR A 213 -7.33 -7.09 -7.34
C TYR A 213 -7.81 -5.72 -7.86
N PRO A 214 -7.50 -5.36 -9.12
CA PRO A 214 -7.92 -4.09 -9.73
C PRO A 214 -9.37 -4.16 -10.25
N LEU A 215 -10.21 -4.97 -9.61
CA LEU A 215 -11.57 -5.28 -10.03
C LEU A 215 -12.45 -5.49 -8.79
N GLU A 216 -13.76 -5.28 -8.96
CA GLU A 216 -14.75 -5.62 -7.94
C GLU A 216 -14.69 -7.11 -7.62
N PHE A 217 -14.89 -7.45 -6.34
CA PHE A 217 -14.98 -8.84 -5.91
C PHE A 217 -15.99 -9.66 -6.74
N ILE A 218 -17.15 -9.08 -7.07
CA ILE A 218 -18.18 -9.80 -7.83
C ILE A 218 -17.75 -10.09 -9.27
N THR A 219 -17.01 -9.17 -9.91
CA THR A 219 -16.46 -9.35 -11.25
C THR A 219 -15.44 -10.48 -11.27
N MET A 220 -14.59 -10.53 -10.24
CA MET A 220 -13.64 -11.62 -10.04
C MET A 220 -14.35 -12.96 -9.82
N TYR A 221 -15.35 -13.00 -8.93
CA TYR A 221 -16.11 -14.22 -8.62
C TYR A 221 -16.87 -14.77 -9.83
N LYS A 222 -17.53 -13.91 -10.59
CA LYS A 222 -18.29 -14.29 -11.79
C LYS A 222 -17.42 -14.56 -13.02
N MET A 223 -16.13 -14.21 -12.98
CA MET A 223 -15.23 -14.26 -14.12
C MET A 223 -15.69 -13.43 -15.33
N GLU A 224 -16.42 -12.36 -15.07
CA GLU A 224 -16.83 -11.39 -16.10
C GLU A 224 -15.69 -10.38 -16.35
N LEU A 225 -14.48 -10.92 -16.58
CA LEU A 225 -13.27 -10.12 -16.66
C LEU A 225 -13.31 -9.20 -17.89
N PRO A 226 -13.15 -7.88 -17.71
CA PRO A 226 -13.17 -6.97 -18.83
C PRO A 226 -11.97 -7.21 -19.74
N LYS A 227 -12.14 -6.94 -21.04
CA LYS A 227 -11.08 -7.16 -22.04
C LYS A 227 -9.76 -6.49 -21.66
N TRP A 228 -9.81 -5.25 -21.15
CA TRP A 228 -8.61 -4.53 -20.73
C TRP A 228 -7.83 -5.30 -19.65
N PHE A 229 -8.49 -5.96 -18.70
CA PHE A 229 -7.80 -6.71 -17.65
C PHE A 229 -7.02 -7.88 -18.25
N SER A 230 -7.64 -8.59 -19.21
CA SER A 230 -6.98 -9.67 -19.93
C SER A 230 -5.82 -9.21 -20.82
N ASP A 231 -5.83 -7.96 -21.29
CA ASP A 231 -4.75 -7.40 -22.12
C ASP A 231 -3.54 -6.97 -21.29
N TYR A 232 -3.76 -6.67 -20.01
CA TYR A 232 -2.76 -6.16 -19.07
C TYR A 232 -2.27 -7.20 -18.06
N ASN A 233 -2.98 -8.32 -17.92
CA ASN A 233 -2.62 -9.38 -16.98
C ASN A 233 -2.08 -10.61 -17.71
N SER A 234 -0.89 -11.06 -17.31
CA SER A 234 -0.23 -12.25 -17.86
C SER A 234 -0.59 -13.53 -17.11
N LEU A 235 -1.14 -13.42 -15.89
CA LEU A 235 -1.49 -14.57 -15.08
C LEU A 235 -2.88 -15.11 -15.41
N GLN A 236 -2.99 -16.44 -15.34
CA GLN A 236 -4.24 -17.14 -15.56
C GLN A 236 -5.20 -16.88 -14.40
N SER A 237 -6.47 -16.61 -14.71
CA SER A 237 -7.54 -16.47 -13.73
C SER A 237 -8.39 -17.74 -13.67
N TYR A 238 -8.98 -18.03 -12.50
CA TYR A 238 -9.69 -19.28 -12.20
C TYR A 238 -11.15 -19.01 -11.81
N PRO A 239 -12.09 -19.93 -12.08
CA PRO A 239 -13.52 -19.68 -11.87
C PRO A 239 -13.96 -19.72 -10.40
N GLY A 240 -15.01 -18.96 -10.08
CA GLY A 240 -15.72 -19.02 -8.80
C GLY A 240 -14.83 -18.64 -7.62
N PHE A 241 -14.95 -19.35 -6.50
CA PHE A 241 -14.15 -19.10 -5.29
C PHE A 241 -12.65 -19.35 -5.48
N ASP A 242 -12.25 -20.05 -6.55
CA ASP A 242 -10.84 -20.25 -6.88
C ASP A 242 -10.20 -19.05 -7.58
N CYS A 243 -10.98 -18.04 -7.97
CA CYS A 243 -10.47 -16.80 -8.59
C CYS A 243 -9.40 -16.13 -7.75
N CYS A 244 -9.50 -16.30 -6.44
CA CYS A 244 -8.98 -15.34 -5.49
C CYS A 244 -8.22 -16.05 -4.36
N SER A 245 -7.10 -15.47 -3.95
CA SER A 245 -6.27 -15.98 -2.87
C SER A 245 -7.04 -15.93 -1.53
N THR A 246 -6.86 -16.93 -0.68
CA THR A 246 -7.36 -16.88 0.70
C THR A 246 -6.69 -15.75 1.50
N ASN A 247 -5.50 -15.32 1.07
CA ASN A 247 -4.74 -14.20 1.60
C ASN A 247 -4.92 -12.93 0.75
N SER A 248 -6.07 -12.76 0.09
CA SER A 248 -6.39 -11.56 -0.70
C SER A 248 -6.22 -10.29 0.13
N ILE A 249 -5.56 -9.28 -0.44
CA ILE A 249 -5.22 -8.03 0.24
C ILE A 249 -6.20 -6.93 -0.11
N SER A 250 -6.50 -6.71 -1.38
CA SER A 250 -7.33 -5.56 -1.78
C SER A 250 -8.21 -5.83 -2.98
N PHE A 251 -9.34 -5.12 -3.02
CA PHE A 251 -10.29 -5.13 -4.13
C PHE A 251 -10.63 -3.68 -4.51
N HIS A 252 -10.62 -3.39 -5.80
CA HIS A 252 -10.93 -2.07 -6.34
C HIS A 252 -12.40 -1.95 -6.79
N TYR A 253 -12.86 -0.72 -7.05
CA TYR A 253 -14.25 -0.38 -7.39
C TYR A 253 -15.29 -0.80 -6.34
N MET A 254 -14.87 -0.89 -5.08
CA MET A 254 -15.71 -1.29 -3.96
C MET A 254 -16.69 -0.18 -3.59
N LYS A 255 -17.97 -0.52 -3.57
CA LYS A 255 -19.04 0.38 -3.10
C LYS A 255 -19.09 0.40 -1.58
N ARG A 256 -19.67 1.46 -1.03
CA ARG A 256 -19.82 1.64 0.43
C ARG A 256 -20.48 0.43 1.08
N GLU A 257 -21.58 -0.04 0.50
CA GLU A 257 -22.38 -1.15 1.04
C GLU A 257 -21.53 -2.43 1.13
N TRP A 258 -20.67 -2.67 0.14
CA TRP A 258 -19.76 -3.80 0.13
C TRP A 258 -18.65 -3.67 1.17
N MET A 259 -18.06 -2.48 1.33
CA MET A 259 -17.07 -2.24 2.37
C MET A 259 -17.66 -2.53 3.76
N HIS A 260 -18.85 -2.01 4.06
CA HIS A 260 -19.52 -2.27 5.33
C HIS A 260 -19.95 -3.73 5.49
N LEU A 261 -20.39 -4.39 4.41
CA LEU A 261 -20.72 -5.81 4.48
C LEU A 261 -19.49 -6.65 4.85
N ILE A 262 -18.32 -6.35 4.26
CA ILE A 262 -17.08 -7.04 4.61
C ILE A 262 -16.69 -6.74 6.06
N GLU A 263 -16.79 -5.48 6.51
CA GLU A 263 -16.55 -5.15 7.92
C GLU A 263 -17.45 -5.96 8.86
N TRP A 264 -18.73 -6.00 8.55
CA TRP A 264 -19.72 -6.69 9.35
C TRP A 264 -19.43 -8.19 9.40
N ALA A 265 -19.18 -8.81 8.25
CA ALA A 265 -18.93 -10.25 8.14
C ALA A 265 -17.58 -10.67 8.76
N ARG A 266 -16.55 -9.81 8.72
CA ARG A 266 -15.20 -10.16 9.19
C ARG A 266 -14.90 -9.72 10.62
N TYR A 267 -15.46 -8.60 11.09
CA TYR A 267 -15.02 -7.99 12.34
C TYR A 267 -16.15 -7.75 13.34
N LEU A 268 -17.40 -7.54 12.91
CA LEU A 268 -18.51 -7.29 13.85
C LEU A 268 -19.17 -8.57 14.40
N HIS A 269 -18.86 -9.74 13.82
CA HIS A 269 -19.31 -11.07 14.29
C HIS A 269 -18.16 -12.02 14.60
N ALA A 270 -16.92 -11.53 14.69
CA ALA A 270 -15.76 -12.36 15.00
C ALA A 270 -15.52 -12.56 16.50
N ASP A 271 -16.37 -11.97 17.35
CA ASP A 271 -16.40 -12.19 18.79
C ASP A 271 -17.65 -13.02 19.16
N ASP A 272 -17.57 -14.34 18.95
CA ASP A 272 -18.33 -15.39 19.65
C ASP A 272 -17.47 -16.67 19.74
#